data_AF-A0A1T4YA03-F1
#
_entry.id   AF-A0A1T4YA03-F1
#
_cell.length_a   1.000
_cell.length_b   1.000
_cell.length_c   1.000
_cell.angle_alpha   90.00
_cell.angle_beta   90.00
_cell.angle_gamma   90.00
#
_symmetry.space_group_name_H-M   'P 1'
#
loop_
_entity.id
_entity.type
_entity.pdbx_description
1 polymer ?
#
loop_
_entity_poly.entity_id
_entity_poly.type
_entity_poly.pdbx_seq_one_letter_code
_entity_poly.pdbx_strand_id
1 'polypeptide(L)'
;TAQDPLGAAGGDPDWYGYCLDDPVNAVDKTGLDADCISIDGNASGFGFRGELGVGVCWDDAGEIRAMGHADGGAGSGWGVGASGTWQTTDAKSVDDLAGKSMVTGAGQAIIPGPGSSKVSVEADNVHSETYNGSALAVGLNLGKPSVTDVHTQMQSTKLWRIPGHE
;
A
#
# COMPACT_ATOMS: atom_id res chain seq x y z
N THR A 1 -8.22 -49.25 -8.09
CA THR A 1 -9.53 -49.42 -7.43
C THR A 1 -9.33 -50.18 -6.14
N ALA A 2 -9.20 -49.46 -5.03
CA ALA A 2 -9.40 -49.96 -3.69
C ALA A 2 -10.29 -48.91 -3.00
N GLN A 3 -11.49 -49.32 -2.62
CA GLN A 3 -12.54 -48.46 -2.08
C GLN A 3 -12.52 -48.58 -0.56
N ASP A 4 -12.65 -47.44 0.11
CA ASP A 4 -12.56 -47.29 1.56
C ASP A 4 -13.71 -48.04 2.28
N PRO A 5 -13.46 -48.86 3.33
CA PRO A 5 -14.49 -49.66 3.99
C PRO A 5 -15.37 -48.91 5.00
N LEU A 6 -15.16 -47.61 5.22
CA LEU A 6 -15.91 -46.83 6.21
C LEU A 6 -16.63 -45.65 5.56
N GLY A 7 -17.86 -45.90 5.12
CA GLY A 7 -18.79 -44.83 4.78
C GLY A 7 -19.11 -43.92 5.99
N ALA A 8 -19.07 -42.61 5.73
CA ALA A 8 -20.03 -41.60 6.20
C ALA A 8 -20.27 -41.36 7.72
N ALA A 9 -19.30 -41.48 8.65
CA ALA A 9 -19.60 -41.20 10.08
C ALA A 9 -18.51 -40.57 10.99
N GLY A 10 -17.37 -40.11 10.48
CA GLY A 10 -16.33 -39.49 11.33
C GLY A 10 -15.89 -38.13 10.79
N GLY A 11 -16.57 -37.06 11.23
CA GLY A 11 -16.26 -35.68 10.84
C GLY A 11 -14.81 -35.28 11.12
N ASP A 12 -14.19 -34.77 10.04
CA ASP A 12 -12.81 -34.30 9.80
C ASP A 12 -11.62 -35.16 10.23
N PRO A 13 -10.69 -35.41 9.30
CA PRO A 13 -9.39 -34.72 9.35
C PRO A 13 -8.74 -34.53 7.95
N ASP A 14 -8.98 -33.37 7.38
CA ASP A 14 -8.36 -32.71 6.22
C ASP A 14 -6.81 -32.74 6.19
N TRP A 15 -6.16 -33.09 5.05
CA TRP A 15 -4.70 -32.86 4.85
C TRP A 15 -4.17 -32.55 3.44
N TYR A 16 -4.96 -32.64 2.36
CA TYR A 16 -4.54 -32.12 1.04
C TYR A 16 -5.72 -31.50 0.28
N GLY A 17 -6.37 -30.52 0.91
CA GLY A 17 -7.26 -29.59 0.25
C GLY A 17 -6.47 -28.64 -0.67
N TYR A 18 -5.79 -29.19 -1.67
CA TYR A 18 -5.35 -28.41 -2.81
C TYR A 18 -6.60 -28.09 -3.62
N CYS A 19 -6.96 -26.80 -3.64
CA CYS A 19 -8.00 -26.22 -4.50
C CYS A 19 -9.43 -26.76 -4.37
N LEU A 20 -9.90 -27.11 -3.16
CA LEU A 20 -11.31 -27.00 -2.73
C LEU A 20 -12.39 -27.42 -3.78
N ASP A 21 -12.09 -28.41 -4.62
CA ASP A 21 -12.94 -28.96 -5.69
C ASP A 21 -13.73 -27.96 -6.56
N ASP A 22 -13.22 -26.75 -6.83
CA ASP A 22 -13.82 -25.81 -7.80
C ASP A 22 -12.84 -25.38 -8.92
N PRO A 23 -12.68 -26.22 -9.96
CA PRO A 23 -11.80 -25.94 -11.08
C PRO A 23 -12.33 -24.86 -12.05
N VAL A 24 -13.49 -24.23 -11.80
CA VAL A 24 -14.03 -23.13 -12.62
C VAL A 24 -13.66 -21.74 -12.06
N ASN A 25 -13.16 -21.68 -10.83
CA ASN A 25 -12.48 -20.48 -10.30
C ASN A 25 -10.94 -20.61 -10.33
N ALA A 26 -10.39 -21.58 -11.08
CA ALA A 26 -8.97 -21.77 -11.35
C ALA A 26 -8.35 -20.71 -12.30
N VAL A 27 -8.82 -19.48 -12.17
CA VAL A 27 -8.08 -18.26 -12.53
C VAL A 27 -7.97 -17.47 -11.23
N ASP A 28 -6.92 -17.73 -10.47
CA ASP A 28 -6.36 -16.68 -9.64
C ASP A 28 -6.07 -15.49 -10.56
N LYS A 29 -6.86 -14.42 -10.44
CA LYS A 29 -6.67 -13.19 -11.20
C LYS A 29 -5.67 -12.23 -10.52
N THR A 30 -5.20 -12.57 -9.31
CA THR A 30 -4.59 -11.67 -8.33
C THR A 30 -3.18 -12.08 -7.87
N GLY A 31 -2.67 -13.25 -8.26
CA GLY A 31 -1.37 -13.77 -7.78
C GLY A 31 -0.11 -13.06 -8.29
N LEU A 32 -0.19 -11.75 -8.52
CA LEU A 32 0.93 -10.86 -8.76
C LEU A 32 0.59 -9.47 -8.20
N ASP A 33 0.09 -9.39 -6.97
CA ASP A 33 -0.06 -8.12 -6.28
C ASP A 33 1.26 -7.79 -5.55
N ALA A 34 1.58 -6.50 -5.47
CA ALA A 34 2.70 -6.01 -4.68
C ALA A 34 2.20 -5.07 -3.59
N ASP A 35 2.56 -5.40 -2.35
CA ASP A 35 2.20 -4.65 -1.17
C ASP A 35 3.43 -3.92 -0.61
N CYS A 36 3.19 -2.76 -0.02
CA CYS A 36 4.22 -1.94 0.58
C CYS A 36 3.75 -1.36 1.91
N ILE A 37 4.67 -1.26 2.85
CA ILE A 37 4.52 -0.45 4.06
C ILE A 37 5.63 0.59 4.11
N SER A 38 5.28 1.85 4.31
CA SER A 38 6.23 2.96 4.43
C SER A 38 5.93 3.86 5.63
N ILE A 39 6.93 4.65 5.99
CA ILE A 39 6.80 5.78 6.90
C ILE A 39 7.24 7.02 6.13
N ASP A 40 6.39 8.04 6.14
CA ASP A 40 6.51 9.19 5.28
C ASP A 40 6.50 10.47 6.11
N GLY A 41 7.31 11.45 5.71
CA GLY A 41 7.28 12.80 6.23
C GLY A 41 6.73 13.72 5.15
N ASN A 42 5.66 14.45 5.46
CA ASN A 42 5.02 15.36 4.51
C ASN A 42 5.14 16.82 4.96
N ALA A 43 5.20 17.73 3.99
CA ALA A 43 5.14 19.16 4.18
C ALA A 43 4.26 19.80 3.09
N SER A 44 3.30 20.62 3.48
CA SER A 44 2.35 21.27 2.58
C SER A 44 2.16 22.75 2.89
N GLY A 45 1.98 23.54 1.85
CA GLY A 45 1.59 24.93 1.95
C GLY A 45 1.59 25.71 0.64
N PHE A 46 0.82 26.80 0.61
CA PHE A 46 0.66 27.67 -0.57
C PHE A 46 0.27 26.93 -1.86
N GLY A 47 -0.51 25.85 -1.73
CA GLY A 47 -0.93 25.03 -2.87
C GLY A 47 0.09 23.96 -3.28
N PHE A 48 1.24 23.88 -2.62
CA PHE A 48 2.26 22.86 -2.86
C PHE A 48 2.26 21.81 -1.75
N ARG A 49 2.59 20.56 -2.10
CA ARG A 49 2.78 19.45 -1.18
C ARG A 49 4.00 18.65 -1.60
N GLY A 50 4.81 18.28 -0.61
CA GLY A 50 5.97 17.41 -0.79
C GLY A 50 5.99 16.33 0.28
N GLU A 51 6.44 15.15 -0.10
CA GLU A 51 6.54 13.99 0.78
C GLU A 51 7.82 13.21 0.51
N LEU A 52 8.37 12.62 1.56
CA LEU A 52 9.54 11.75 1.50
C LEU A 52 9.25 10.53 2.36
N GLY A 53 9.39 9.34 1.80
CA GLY A 53 9.08 8.11 2.49
C GLY A 53 10.15 7.04 2.31
N VAL A 54 10.21 6.15 3.29
CA VAL A 54 10.99 4.91 3.21
C VAL A 54 10.14 3.76 3.70
N GLY A 55 10.31 2.59 3.08
CA GLY A 55 9.47 1.46 3.35
C GLY A 55 10.08 0.15 2.88
N VAL A 56 9.26 -0.89 2.95
CA VAL A 56 9.56 -2.20 2.38
C VAL A 56 8.36 -2.65 1.58
N CYS A 57 8.62 -3.30 0.46
CA CYS A 57 7.62 -3.88 -0.41
C CYS A 57 7.90 -5.35 -0.61
N TRP A 58 6.83 -6.12 -0.77
CA TRP A 58 6.88 -7.55 -1.03
C TRP A 58 5.85 -7.93 -2.09
N ASP A 59 6.15 -8.98 -2.84
CA ASP A 59 5.23 -9.60 -3.79
C ASP A 59 4.93 -11.05 -3.42
N ASP A 60 3.96 -11.64 -4.11
CA ASP A 60 3.59 -13.05 -3.96
C ASP A 60 4.68 -14.03 -4.41
N ALA A 61 5.65 -13.56 -5.20
CA ALA A 61 6.82 -14.35 -5.60
C ALA A 61 7.88 -14.46 -4.49
N GLY A 62 7.68 -13.77 -3.35
CA GLY A 62 8.55 -13.79 -2.19
C GLY A 62 9.73 -12.82 -2.30
N GLU A 63 9.73 -11.93 -3.29
CA GLU A 63 10.74 -10.90 -3.41
C GLU A 63 10.44 -9.75 -2.45
N ILE A 64 11.47 -9.32 -1.70
CA ILE A 64 11.36 -8.20 -0.78
C ILE A 64 12.34 -7.12 -1.20
N ARG A 65 11.84 -5.90 -1.39
CA ARG A 65 12.65 -4.72 -1.71
C ARG A 65 12.49 -3.66 -0.64
N ALA A 66 13.59 -2.98 -0.31
CA ALA A 66 13.52 -1.71 0.40
C ALA A 66 13.10 -0.63 -0.59
N MET A 67 12.14 0.19 -0.20
CA MET A 67 11.60 1.29 -0.97
C MET A 67 12.03 2.63 -0.38
N GLY A 68 12.32 3.59 -1.24
CA GLY A 68 12.37 4.99 -0.89
C GLY A 68 11.69 5.80 -1.97
N HIS A 69 10.82 6.71 -1.57
CA HIS A 69 10.08 7.55 -2.50
C HIS A 69 10.14 9.03 -2.11
N ALA A 70 9.93 9.85 -3.13
CA ALA A 70 9.86 11.28 -2.99
C ALA A 70 8.76 11.81 -3.89
N ASP A 71 7.87 12.62 -3.31
CA ASP A 71 6.68 13.10 -3.98
C ASP A 71 6.67 14.61 -4.03
N GLY A 72 6.24 15.14 -5.16
CA GLY A 72 6.08 16.58 -5.34
C GLY A 72 4.81 16.86 -6.11
N GLY A 73 3.99 17.78 -5.60
CA GLY A 73 2.73 18.12 -6.26
C GLY A 73 1.97 19.25 -5.62
N ALA A 74 0.67 19.24 -5.86
CA ALA A 74 -0.26 20.24 -5.36
C ALA A 74 -1.16 19.63 -4.28
N GLY A 75 -1.49 20.43 -3.27
CA GLY A 75 -2.36 20.04 -2.17
C GLY A 75 -3.08 21.24 -1.57
N SER A 76 -4.23 21.00 -0.93
CA SER A 76 -5.05 22.06 -0.32
C SER A 76 -4.75 22.27 1.17
N GLY A 77 -3.90 21.43 1.76
CA GLY A 77 -3.46 21.49 3.16
C GLY A 77 -2.35 22.50 3.46
N TRP A 78 -2.23 22.83 4.75
CA TRP A 78 -1.06 23.51 5.31
C TRP A 78 -0.60 22.79 6.57
N GLY A 79 0.62 22.25 6.53
CA GLY A 79 1.18 21.57 7.69
C GLY A 79 2.46 20.80 7.39
N VAL A 80 3.00 20.23 8.46
CA VAL A 80 4.08 19.24 8.42
C VAL A 80 3.63 18.06 9.25
N GLY A 81 3.90 16.86 8.78
CA GLY A 81 3.47 15.65 9.47
C GLY A 81 4.36 14.46 9.20
N ALA A 82 3.96 13.36 9.82
CA ALA A 82 4.47 12.04 9.53
C ALA A 82 3.31 11.05 9.45
N SER A 83 3.36 10.14 8.49
CA SER A 83 2.39 9.07 8.28
C SER A 83 3.06 7.72 8.23
N GLY A 84 2.30 6.68 8.59
CA GLY A 84 2.56 5.33 8.14
C GLY A 84 1.58 5.00 7.02
N THR A 85 2.10 4.47 5.92
CA THR A 85 1.30 4.19 4.72
C THR A 85 1.35 2.71 4.40
N TRP A 86 0.19 2.17 4.09
CA TRP A 86 0.03 0.84 3.50
C TRP A 86 -0.42 1.03 2.06
N GLN A 87 0.32 0.49 1.10
CA GLN A 87 -0.02 0.55 -0.32
C GLN A 87 -0.14 -0.85 -0.90
N THR A 88 -1.21 -1.11 -1.64
CA THR A 88 -1.44 -2.36 -2.39
C THR A 88 -1.55 -2.03 -3.86
N THR A 89 -0.89 -2.80 -4.72
CA THR A 89 -0.83 -2.56 -6.17
C THR A 89 -1.01 -3.85 -6.95
N ASP A 90 -1.50 -3.74 -8.19
CA ASP A 90 -1.60 -4.84 -9.17
C ASP A 90 -0.27 -5.07 -9.95
N ALA A 91 0.86 -4.61 -9.39
CA ALA A 91 2.16 -4.65 -10.04
C ALA A 91 2.71 -6.08 -10.09
N LYS A 92 3.13 -6.54 -11.27
CA LYS A 92 3.51 -7.94 -11.49
C LYS A 92 4.71 -8.43 -10.69
N SER A 93 5.55 -7.49 -10.27
CA SER A 93 6.73 -7.72 -9.44
C SER A 93 7.00 -6.46 -8.63
N VAL A 94 7.68 -6.61 -7.49
CA VAL A 94 8.07 -5.42 -6.70
C VAL A 94 8.92 -4.46 -7.54
N ASP A 95 9.74 -4.96 -8.46
CA ASP A 95 10.59 -4.13 -9.32
C ASP A 95 9.80 -3.20 -10.25
N ASP A 96 8.56 -3.55 -10.61
CA ASP A 96 7.68 -2.71 -11.44
C ASP A 96 7.18 -1.45 -10.71
N LEU A 97 7.37 -1.39 -9.38
CA LEU A 97 7.10 -0.20 -8.56
C LEU A 97 8.18 0.86 -8.68
N ALA A 98 9.35 0.54 -9.24
CA ALA A 98 10.41 1.52 -9.46
C ALA A 98 10.02 2.49 -10.57
N GLY A 99 10.38 3.76 -10.37
CA GLY A 99 10.15 4.80 -11.36
C GLY A 99 9.13 5.81 -10.90
N LYS A 100 8.25 6.23 -11.81
CA LYS A 100 7.36 7.38 -11.61
C LYS A 100 5.92 6.93 -11.59
N SER A 101 5.20 7.32 -10.54
CA SER A 101 3.75 7.14 -10.44
C SER A 101 3.08 8.46 -10.10
N MET A 102 1.78 8.52 -10.31
CA MET A 102 0.93 9.62 -9.92
C MET A 102 0.07 9.16 -8.75
N VAL A 103 0.13 9.91 -7.66
CA VAL A 103 -0.67 9.70 -6.46
C VAL A 103 -1.74 10.76 -6.44
N THR A 104 -3.00 10.36 -6.29
CA THR A 104 -4.12 11.28 -6.11
C THR A 104 -5.02 10.79 -5.01
N GLY A 105 -5.28 11.64 -4.04
CA GLY A 105 -6.13 11.25 -2.94
C GLY A 105 -6.57 12.39 -2.06
N ALA A 106 -7.19 11.98 -0.97
CA ALA A 106 -7.80 12.88 -0.02
C ALA A 106 -7.54 12.42 1.41
N GLY A 107 -7.09 13.37 2.22
CA GLY A 107 -6.88 13.23 3.65
C GLY A 107 -7.96 13.94 4.45
N GLN A 108 -8.38 13.33 5.56
CA GLN A 108 -9.26 13.98 6.51
C GLN A 108 -8.60 14.01 7.89
N ALA A 109 -8.55 15.21 8.50
CA ALA A 109 -8.18 15.34 9.90
C ALA A 109 -9.39 14.99 10.79
N ILE A 110 -9.28 13.92 11.56
CA ILE A 110 -10.43 13.31 12.26
C ILE A 110 -10.42 13.54 13.78
N ILE A 111 -9.26 13.75 14.41
CA ILE A 111 -9.16 13.94 15.87
C ILE A 111 -8.12 15.02 16.21
N PRO A 112 -8.40 15.93 17.15
CA PRO A 112 -7.37 16.77 17.77
C PRO A 112 -6.35 15.89 18.51
N GLY A 113 -5.09 15.96 18.11
CA GLY A 113 -3.98 15.30 18.80
C GLY A 113 -3.47 16.12 19.99
N PRO A 114 -2.45 15.62 20.71
CA PRO A 114 -1.80 16.39 21.77
C PRO A 114 -1.20 17.70 21.20
N GLY A 115 -1.51 18.83 21.85
CA GLY A 115 -1.10 20.15 21.37
C GLY A 115 -1.92 20.63 20.16
N SER A 116 -1.26 21.29 19.20
CA SER A 116 -1.88 21.74 17.94
C SER A 116 -1.86 20.69 16.82
N SER A 117 -1.55 19.44 17.18
CA SER A 117 -1.46 18.31 16.25
C SER A 117 -2.84 17.77 15.89
N LYS A 118 -2.97 17.09 14.76
CA LYS A 118 -4.18 16.37 14.36
C LYS A 118 -3.82 14.97 13.85
N VAL A 119 -4.64 13.99 14.20
CA VAL A 119 -4.60 12.67 13.53
C VAL A 119 -5.34 12.79 12.21
N SER A 120 -4.72 12.34 11.12
CA SER A 120 -5.33 12.25 9.80
C SER A 120 -5.35 10.81 9.29
N VAL A 121 -6.30 10.55 8.41
CA VAL A 121 -6.34 9.36 7.57
C VAL A 121 -6.44 9.84 6.14
N GLU A 122 -5.62 9.30 5.24
CA GLU A 122 -5.58 9.64 3.82
C GLU A 122 -5.77 8.37 3.00
N ALA A 123 -6.59 8.47 1.96
CA ALA A 123 -6.83 7.38 1.02
C ALA A 123 -6.48 7.86 -0.38
N ASP A 124 -5.54 7.17 -0.99
CA ASP A 124 -4.91 7.59 -2.23
C ASP A 124 -5.02 6.51 -3.29
N ASN A 125 -5.12 6.94 -4.55
CA ASN A 125 -4.97 6.08 -5.70
C ASN A 125 -3.59 6.34 -6.30
N VAL A 126 -2.88 5.26 -6.59
CA VAL A 126 -1.56 5.29 -7.22
C VAL A 126 -1.70 4.76 -8.63
N HIS A 127 -1.22 5.51 -9.61
CA HIS A 127 -1.29 5.13 -11.02
C HIS A 127 0.08 5.29 -11.68
N SER A 128 0.55 4.22 -12.32
CA SER A 128 1.75 4.17 -13.14
C SER A 128 1.36 3.65 -14.54
N GLU A 129 2.32 3.70 -15.48
CA GLU A 129 2.16 3.03 -16.78
C GLU A 129 2.08 1.50 -16.64
N THR A 130 2.67 0.95 -15.56
CA THR A 130 2.84 -0.49 -15.34
C THR A 130 1.89 -1.08 -14.30
N TYR A 131 1.32 -0.25 -13.43
CA TYR A 131 0.48 -0.71 -12.32
C TYR A 131 -0.53 0.37 -11.86
N ASN A 132 -1.57 -0.09 -11.19
CA ASN A 132 -2.50 0.69 -10.39
C ASN A 132 -2.45 0.19 -8.95
N GLY A 133 -2.80 1.06 -8.02
CA GLY A 133 -2.89 0.69 -6.62
C GLY A 133 -3.69 1.66 -5.80
N SER A 134 -3.87 1.28 -4.55
CA SER A 134 -4.46 2.12 -3.52
C SER A 134 -3.51 2.19 -2.33
N ALA A 135 -3.50 3.34 -1.68
CA ALA A 135 -2.76 3.56 -0.46
C ALA A 135 -3.69 4.08 0.64
N LEU A 136 -3.41 3.65 1.86
CA LEU A 136 -4.04 4.14 3.08
C LEU A 136 -2.92 4.66 4.00
N ALA A 137 -2.94 5.95 4.27
CA ALA A 137 -2.01 6.59 5.18
C ALA A 137 -2.71 6.98 6.48
N VAL A 138 -2.05 6.75 7.61
CA VAL A 138 -2.48 7.27 8.93
C VAL A 138 -1.35 8.12 9.48
N GLY A 139 -1.65 9.38 9.78
CA GLY A 139 -0.62 10.35 10.11
C GLY A 139 -0.93 11.28 11.27
N LEU A 140 0.13 11.90 11.77
CA LEU A 140 0.10 13.00 12.72
C LEU A 140 0.56 14.26 12.00
N ASN A 141 -0.32 15.25 11.92
CA ASN A 141 -0.07 16.49 11.22
C ASN A 141 -0.09 17.68 12.18
N LEU A 142 0.95 18.52 12.12
CA LEU A 142 1.01 19.82 12.76
C LEU A 142 0.65 20.90 11.76
N GLY A 143 -0.30 21.76 12.11
CA GLY A 143 -0.76 22.84 11.26
C GLY A 143 -2.27 22.86 11.14
N LYS A 144 -2.77 23.59 10.15
CA LYS A 144 -4.19 23.63 9.83
C LYS A 144 -4.38 22.87 8.51
N PRO A 145 -4.25 21.52 8.52
CA PRO A 145 -4.71 20.78 7.36
C PRO A 145 -6.18 21.15 7.19
N SER A 146 -6.54 21.44 5.95
CA SER A 146 -7.92 21.63 5.53
C SER A 146 -8.74 20.46 6.07
N VAL A 147 -10.00 20.70 6.47
CA VAL A 147 -10.88 19.63 7.00
C VAL A 147 -10.89 18.44 6.05
N THR A 148 -10.73 18.71 4.76
CA THR A 148 -10.36 17.75 3.71
C THR A 148 -9.13 18.30 2.99
N ASP A 149 -7.99 17.62 3.10
CA ASP A 149 -6.85 17.84 2.21
C ASP A 149 -7.07 17.01 0.95
N VAL A 150 -6.90 17.62 -0.22
CA VAL A 150 -6.97 16.90 -1.50
C VAL A 150 -5.69 17.22 -2.22
N HIS A 151 -5.02 16.18 -2.72
CA HIS A 151 -3.72 16.34 -3.34
C HIS A 151 -3.58 15.49 -4.60
N THR A 152 -2.68 15.96 -5.47
CA THR A 152 -2.16 15.22 -6.60
C THR A 152 -0.65 15.41 -6.61
N GLN A 153 0.08 14.30 -6.51
CA GLN A 153 1.54 14.29 -6.42
C GLN A 153 2.12 13.35 -7.47
N MET A 154 3.30 13.72 -7.96
CA MET A 154 4.13 12.82 -8.73
C MET A 154 5.11 12.15 -7.77
N GLN A 155 4.99 10.84 -7.64
CA GLN A 155 5.84 10.01 -6.81
C GLN A 155 6.98 9.44 -7.64
N SER A 156 8.19 9.55 -7.11
CA SER A 156 9.39 8.92 -7.67
C SER A 156 9.90 7.87 -6.71
N THR A 157 9.75 6.61 -7.07
CA THR A 157 10.13 5.46 -6.26
C THR A 157 11.47 4.89 -6.71
N LYS A 158 12.32 4.56 -5.75
CA LYS A 158 13.52 3.74 -5.94
C LYS A 158 13.46 2.52 -5.04
N LEU A 159 13.96 1.41 -5.57
CA LEU A 159 14.01 0.14 -4.89
C LEU A 159 15.45 -0.32 -4.72
N TRP A 160 15.72 -0.95 -3.58
CA TRP A 160 17.00 -1.57 -3.30
C TRP A 160 16.76 -3.01 -2.86
N ARG A 161 17.64 -3.90 -3.29
CA ARG A 161 17.66 -5.29 -2.79
C ARG A 161 18.11 -5.28 -1.33
N ILE A 162 17.38 -6.01 -0.47
CA ILE A 162 17.80 -6.23 0.91
C ILE A 162 18.85 -7.35 0.91
N PRO A 163 20.06 -7.12 1.43
CA PRO A 163 21.07 -8.16 1.50
C PRO A 163 20.60 -9.32 2.39
N GLY A 164 20.54 -10.54 1.86
CA GLY A 164 20.25 -11.75 2.64
C GLY A 164 18.88 -12.41 2.43
N HIS A 165 18.04 -11.91 1.51
CA HIS A 165 16.87 -12.61 1.00
C HIS A 165 17.18 -13.06 -0.45
N GLU A 166 17.21 -14.39 -0.66
CA GLU A 166 17.31 -15.10 -1.95
C GLU A 166 16.15 -16.08 -2.09
#